data_AF-A0A930JZJ2-F1
#
_entry.id   AF-A0A930JZJ2-F1
#
_cell.length_a   1.000
_cell.length_b   1.000
_cell.length_c   1.000
_cell.angle_alpha   90.00
_cell.angle_beta   90.00
_cell.angle_gamma   90.00
#
_symmetry.space_group_name_H-M   'P 1'
#
loop_
_entity.id
_entity.type
_entity.pdbx_description
1 polymer ?
#
loop_
_entity_poly.entity_id
_entity_poly.type
_entity_poly.pdbx_seq_one_letter_code
_entity_poly.pdbx_strand_id
1 'polypeptide(L)'
;MLRKTFFIIAMCLVRLSAWSMGVGNKVRVGVFQGNGGAQTCIWETIASIQLDPDMTVRTITTGDIANGALKDLDAIIIPGGEGATQYMNLGEENMERIRNFIRSGKGAVGICAGAYLFTDTPGYACMHINGGKAIDIEHDNRGHGISAFSLTAEGKKLFPELAKRDKSYVMYYEGPVLVKSDSIPLPYTTMAIMETDVHEEGNAPANMTNNRPFFIANEYGEGRVFSSISHPEATPGMMWMIPRMVRWTLRMPVVVYSKRVVNPDLYNREILMTKDDLRKERGYYRTFLYGSPNEKIAALDWLQACRSWDAKRWVQGLLFDNSPAVRERTARFIAETDYLPFLSDLEAACRVERDEQTKQSMMRHFEHLKALLPHK
;
A
#
# COMPACT_ATOMS: atom_id res chain seq x y z
N MET A 1 43.64 56.80 -7.52
CA MET A 1 43.58 55.58 -6.69
C MET A 1 42.14 55.04 -6.76
N LEU A 2 41.85 54.19 -7.75
CA LEU A 2 40.52 53.63 -8.01
C LEU A 2 40.26 52.46 -7.05
N ARG A 3 39.24 52.53 -6.20
CA ARG A 3 38.74 51.37 -5.44
C ARG A 3 37.45 50.88 -6.12
N LYS A 4 37.55 49.78 -6.86
CA LYS A 4 36.41 49.06 -7.42
C LYS A 4 35.83 48.14 -6.35
N THR A 5 34.60 48.42 -5.92
CA THR A 5 33.82 47.55 -5.04
C THR A 5 33.09 46.53 -5.93
N PHE A 6 33.44 45.24 -5.82
CA PHE A 6 32.71 44.16 -6.46
C PHE A 6 31.62 43.65 -5.49
N PHE A 7 30.36 43.88 -5.83
CA PHE A 7 29.22 43.17 -5.24
C PHE A 7 29.07 41.83 -5.96
N ILE A 8 29.30 40.72 -5.25
CA ILE A 8 28.97 39.37 -5.75
C ILE A 8 27.53 39.08 -5.31
N ILE A 9 26.58 39.23 -6.23
CA ILE A 9 25.22 38.72 -6.05
C ILE A 9 25.28 37.23 -6.40
N ALA A 10 25.27 36.38 -5.37
CA ALA A 10 25.09 34.94 -5.53
C ALA A 10 23.63 34.69 -5.93
N MET A 11 23.39 34.57 -7.24
CA MET A 11 22.09 34.18 -7.78
C MET A 11 21.93 32.67 -7.55
N CYS A 12 21.22 32.29 -6.49
CA CYS A 12 20.74 30.92 -6.30
C CYS A 12 19.77 30.57 -7.43
N LEU A 13 20.28 29.99 -8.50
CA LEU A 13 19.49 29.36 -9.56
C LEU A 13 18.81 28.13 -8.97
N VAL A 14 17.63 28.32 -8.38
CA VAL A 14 16.66 27.25 -8.18
C VAL A 14 16.28 26.77 -9.57
N ARG A 15 16.85 25.64 -10.01
CA ARG A 15 16.37 24.92 -11.19
C ARG A 15 14.97 24.42 -10.87
N LEU A 16 13.96 25.24 -11.15
CA LEU A 16 12.60 24.77 -11.40
C LEU A 16 12.67 23.92 -12.67
N SER A 17 12.94 22.62 -12.51
CA SER A 17 12.68 21.67 -13.59
C SER A 17 11.16 21.64 -13.78
N ALA A 18 10.69 22.41 -14.76
CA ALA A 18 9.34 22.27 -15.26
C ALA A 18 9.22 20.84 -15.81
N TRP A 19 8.47 19.99 -15.10
CA TRP A 19 8.04 18.70 -15.61
C TRP A 19 7.08 18.97 -16.77
N SER A 20 7.61 19.07 -17.99
CA SER A 20 6.78 18.96 -19.19
C SER A 20 6.49 17.48 -19.41
N MET A 21 5.42 16.97 -18.79
CA MET A 21 4.81 15.75 -19.31
C MET A 21 4.30 16.09 -20.71
N GLY A 22 5.00 15.59 -21.73
CA GLY A 22 4.46 15.57 -23.08
C GLY A 22 3.10 14.87 -23.04
N VAL A 23 2.12 15.45 -23.73
CA VAL A 23 0.82 14.81 -23.97
C VAL A 23 1.09 13.39 -24.52
N GLY A 24 0.88 12.36 -23.69
CA GLY A 24 1.03 10.95 -24.11
C GLY A 24 1.92 10.05 -23.25
N ASN A 25 2.80 10.55 -22.38
CA ASN A 25 3.66 9.67 -21.56
C ASN A 25 3.12 9.49 -20.14
N LYS A 26 2.44 8.36 -19.88
CA LYS A 26 2.05 7.92 -18.54
C LYS A 26 3.29 7.59 -17.68
N VAL A 27 3.19 7.84 -16.38
CA VAL A 27 4.19 7.45 -15.38
C VAL A 27 4.28 5.93 -15.30
N ARG A 28 5.48 5.39 -15.39
CA ARG A 28 5.72 3.94 -15.38
C ARG A 28 6.17 3.51 -13.99
N VAL A 29 5.33 2.73 -13.30
CA VAL A 29 5.58 2.24 -11.95
C VAL A 29 5.94 0.75 -11.99
N GLY A 30 7.06 0.38 -11.37
CA GLY A 30 7.44 -1.02 -11.16
C GLY A 30 7.10 -1.48 -9.75
N VAL A 31 6.33 -2.55 -9.58
CA VAL A 31 6.11 -3.20 -8.27
C VAL A 31 7.03 -4.41 -8.16
N PHE A 32 7.85 -4.46 -7.12
CA PHE A 32 8.77 -5.59 -6.94
C PHE A 32 7.99 -6.90 -6.67
N GLN A 33 8.27 -7.91 -7.48
CA GLN A 33 7.75 -9.27 -7.38
C GLN A 33 8.94 -10.22 -7.29
N GLY A 34 9.40 -10.45 -6.06
CA GLY A 34 10.44 -11.43 -5.74
C GLY A 34 10.04 -12.24 -4.51
N ASN A 35 10.85 -13.24 -4.16
CA ASN A 35 10.62 -13.97 -2.92
C ASN A 35 10.66 -13.01 -1.71
N GLY A 36 9.81 -13.27 -0.72
CA GLY A 36 9.59 -12.36 0.41
C GLY A 36 8.55 -11.26 0.14
N GLY A 37 8.15 -10.99 -1.11
CA GLY A 37 6.97 -10.18 -1.39
C GLY A 37 5.69 -10.98 -1.14
N ALA A 38 4.80 -10.49 -0.28
CA ALA A 38 3.50 -11.14 -0.08
C ALA A 38 2.66 -10.98 -1.36
N GLN A 39 2.17 -12.10 -1.89
CA GLN A 39 1.43 -12.13 -3.15
C GLN A 39 0.21 -11.20 -3.13
N THR A 40 -0.54 -11.19 -2.02
CA THR A 40 -1.69 -10.29 -1.84
C THR A 40 -1.28 -8.82 -1.89
N CYS A 41 -0.21 -8.44 -1.18
CA CYS A 41 0.31 -7.06 -1.19
C CYS A 41 0.74 -6.63 -2.60
N ILE A 42 1.34 -7.53 -3.39
CA ILE A 42 1.70 -7.25 -4.80
C ILE A 42 0.44 -6.96 -5.63
N TRP A 43 -0.58 -7.83 -5.55
CA TRP A 43 -1.84 -7.65 -6.29
C TRP A 43 -2.55 -6.36 -5.91
N GLU A 44 -2.65 -6.08 -4.61
CA GLU A 44 -3.30 -4.89 -4.05
C GLU A 44 -2.56 -3.60 -4.43
N THR A 45 -1.23 -3.62 -4.44
CA THR A 45 -0.40 -2.49 -4.89
C THR A 45 -0.63 -2.22 -6.37
N ILE A 46 -0.63 -3.26 -7.22
CA ILE A 46 -0.91 -3.12 -8.66
C ILE A 46 -2.29 -2.53 -8.88
N ALA A 47 -3.31 -3.07 -8.21
CA ALA A 47 -4.68 -2.58 -8.29
C ALA A 47 -4.79 -1.11 -7.86
N SER A 48 -4.09 -0.72 -6.79
CA SER A 48 -4.09 0.65 -6.28
C SER A 48 -3.48 1.65 -7.26
N ILE A 49 -2.41 1.29 -7.99
CA ILE A 49 -1.83 2.18 -9.01
C ILE A 49 -2.76 2.40 -10.20
N GLN A 50 -3.57 1.40 -10.56
CA GLN A 50 -4.54 1.53 -11.66
C GLN A 50 -5.64 2.56 -11.41
N LEU A 51 -5.81 3.03 -10.16
CA LEU A 51 -6.75 4.09 -9.80
C LEU A 51 -6.34 5.47 -10.34
N ASP A 52 -5.06 5.65 -10.69
CA ASP A 52 -4.57 6.90 -11.27
C ASP A 52 -4.45 6.78 -12.80
N PRO A 53 -5.22 7.56 -13.58
CA PRO A 53 -5.23 7.45 -15.04
C PRO A 53 -3.89 7.83 -15.69
N ASP A 54 -3.04 8.59 -15.00
CA ASP A 54 -1.73 9.03 -15.49
C ASP A 54 -0.64 7.97 -15.26
N MET A 55 -0.95 6.85 -14.63
CA MET A 55 0.02 5.80 -14.28
C MET A 55 -0.22 4.51 -15.08
N THR A 56 0.89 3.81 -15.34
CA THR A 56 0.90 2.41 -15.73
C THR A 56 1.73 1.64 -14.71
N VAL A 57 1.41 0.36 -14.55
CA VAL A 57 2.08 -0.49 -13.57
C VAL A 57 2.41 -1.84 -14.19
N ARG A 58 3.59 -2.35 -13.84
CA ARG A 58 4.00 -3.72 -14.11
C ARG A 58 4.79 -4.26 -12.93
N THR A 59 4.87 -5.58 -12.82
CA THR A 59 5.78 -6.18 -11.86
C THR A 59 7.21 -6.18 -12.41
N ILE A 60 8.17 -6.15 -11.50
CA ILE A 60 9.60 -6.30 -11.79
C ILE A 60 10.21 -7.32 -10.82
N THR A 61 10.99 -8.25 -11.35
CA THR A 61 11.71 -9.25 -10.57
C THR A 61 13.17 -8.82 -10.34
N THR A 62 13.88 -9.56 -9.49
CA THR A 62 15.35 -9.42 -9.33
C THR A 62 16.09 -9.53 -10.67
N GLY A 63 15.67 -10.47 -11.53
CA GLY A 63 16.26 -10.63 -12.86
C GLY A 63 15.99 -9.44 -13.77
N ASP A 64 14.79 -8.86 -13.73
CA ASP A 64 14.45 -7.67 -14.51
C ASP A 64 15.30 -6.46 -14.11
N ILE A 65 15.52 -6.27 -12.80
CA ILE A 65 16.37 -5.19 -12.29
C ILE A 65 17.82 -5.36 -12.78
N ALA A 66 18.36 -6.58 -12.68
CA ALA A 66 19.70 -6.89 -13.18
C ALA A 66 19.82 -6.64 -14.70
N ASN A 67 18.76 -6.95 -15.45
CA ASN A 67 18.65 -6.73 -16.89
C ASN A 67 18.31 -5.28 -17.28
N GLY A 68 18.26 -4.35 -16.32
CA GLY A 68 18.14 -2.92 -16.58
C GLY A 68 16.72 -2.37 -16.69
N ALA A 69 15.70 -3.11 -16.23
CA ALA A 69 14.30 -2.69 -16.27
C ALA A 69 14.04 -1.32 -15.60
N LEU A 70 14.88 -0.90 -14.65
CA LEU A 70 14.79 0.41 -14.00
C LEU A 70 14.90 1.59 -14.97
N LYS A 71 15.58 1.42 -16.12
CA LYS A 71 15.70 2.48 -17.15
C LYS A 71 14.35 2.87 -17.74
N ASP A 72 13.40 1.93 -17.72
CA ASP A 72 12.06 2.10 -18.28
C ASP A 72 11.02 2.48 -17.23
N LEU A 73 11.46 2.88 -16.02
CA LEU A 73 10.58 3.23 -14.92
C LEU A 73 10.80 4.66 -14.46
N ASP A 74 9.78 5.19 -13.81
CA ASP A 74 9.78 6.51 -13.19
C ASP A 74 9.73 6.39 -11.68
N ALA A 75 9.02 5.39 -11.16
CA ALA A 75 9.03 5.01 -9.75
C ALA A 75 9.05 3.49 -9.57
N ILE A 76 9.50 3.06 -8.40
CA ILE A 76 9.34 1.68 -7.93
C ILE A 76 8.53 1.62 -6.62
N ILE A 77 7.93 0.47 -6.37
CA ILE A 77 7.29 0.15 -5.09
C ILE A 77 7.85 -1.18 -4.59
N ILE A 78 8.35 -1.20 -3.36
CA ILE A 78 8.63 -2.43 -2.64
C ILE A 78 7.42 -2.72 -1.73
N PRO A 79 6.65 -3.80 -1.99
CA PRO A 79 5.40 -4.07 -1.29
C PRO A 79 5.64 -4.70 0.09
N GLY A 80 4.54 -4.91 0.83
CA GLY A 80 4.54 -5.72 2.05
C GLY A 80 4.97 -7.18 1.84
N GLY A 81 5.27 -7.86 2.95
CA GLY A 81 5.81 -9.22 2.97
C GLY A 81 6.83 -9.42 4.09
N GLU A 82 7.96 -10.04 3.79
CA GLU A 82 9.06 -10.30 4.72
C GLU A 82 10.32 -9.55 4.27
N GLY A 83 10.67 -8.47 4.99
CA GLY A 83 11.72 -7.53 4.56
C GLY A 83 13.11 -8.17 4.43
N ALA A 84 13.48 -9.08 5.34
CA ALA A 84 14.76 -9.79 5.29
C ALA A 84 14.86 -10.72 4.07
N THR A 85 13.79 -11.43 3.73
CA THR A 85 13.75 -12.28 2.53
C THR A 85 13.74 -11.44 1.26
N GLN A 86 13.03 -10.31 1.24
CA GLN A 86 13.09 -9.37 0.12
C GLN A 86 14.52 -8.82 -0.09
N TYR A 87 15.21 -8.42 0.98
CA TYR A 87 16.61 -7.99 0.92
C TYR A 87 17.51 -9.07 0.31
N MET A 88 17.41 -10.29 0.84
CA MET A 88 18.18 -11.44 0.35
C MET A 88 17.90 -11.70 -1.14
N ASN A 89 16.63 -11.60 -1.56
CA ASN A 89 16.23 -11.88 -2.93
C ASN A 89 16.62 -10.78 -3.93
N LEU A 90 16.69 -9.52 -3.49
CA LEU A 90 17.18 -8.42 -4.32
C LEU A 90 18.68 -8.56 -4.59
N GLY A 91 19.47 -8.83 -3.54
CA GLY A 91 20.93 -8.87 -3.62
C GLY A 91 21.57 -7.48 -3.74
N GLU A 92 22.83 -7.38 -3.31
CA GLU A 92 23.53 -6.09 -3.10
C GLU A 92 23.67 -5.25 -4.36
N GLU A 93 23.97 -5.87 -5.50
CA GLU A 93 24.09 -5.15 -6.77
C GLU A 93 22.77 -4.49 -7.19
N ASN A 94 21.65 -5.21 -7.07
CA ASN A 94 20.35 -4.65 -7.44
C ASN A 94 19.91 -3.58 -6.45
N MET A 95 20.24 -3.71 -5.16
CA MET A 95 20.01 -2.64 -4.20
C MET A 95 20.81 -1.38 -4.57
N GLU A 96 22.06 -1.51 -5.03
CA GLU A 96 22.82 -0.36 -5.52
C GLU A 96 22.22 0.21 -6.82
N ARG A 97 21.73 -0.63 -7.74
CA ARG A 97 20.98 -0.16 -8.93
C ARG A 97 19.75 0.64 -8.54
N ILE A 98 18.99 0.19 -7.53
CA ILE A 98 17.83 0.90 -6.99
C ILE A 98 18.26 2.23 -6.33
N ARG A 99 19.31 2.23 -5.50
CA ARG A 99 19.83 3.46 -4.89
C ARG A 99 20.22 4.48 -5.95
N ASN A 100 20.91 4.05 -7.01
CA ASN A 100 21.29 4.93 -8.12
C ASN A 100 20.09 5.42 -8.93
N PHE A 101 19.10 4.56 -9.17
CA PHE A 101 17.83 4.96 -9.77
C PHE A 101 17.18 6.09 -8.97
N ILE A 102 17.05 5.95 -7.65
CA ILE A 102 16.47 6.99 -6.80
C ILE A 102 17.34 8.25 -6.80
N ARG A 103 18.66 8.14 -6.58
CA ARG A 103 19.58 9.30 -6.57
C ARG A 103 19.53 10.11 -7.86
N SER A 104 19.19 9.49 -8.99
CA SER A 104 19.03 10.15 -10.30
C SER A 104 17.71 10.92 -10.49
N GLY A 105 16.88 11.05 -9.45
CA GLY A 105 15.64 11.83 -9.50
C GLY A 105 14.35 11.00 -9.52
N LYS A 106 14.44 9.68 -9.40
CA LYS A 106 13.29 8.76 -9.50
C LYS A 106 12.62 8.53 -8.14
N GLY A 107 11.41 7.97 -8.18
CA GLY A 107 10.59 7.74 -6.99
C GLY A 107 10.72 6.33 -6.41
N ALA A 108 10.62 6.21 -5.09
CA ALA A 108 10.47 4.92 -4.42
C ALA A 108 9.43 4.97 -3.29
N VAL A 109 8.53 3.99 -3.26
CA VAL A 109 7.58 3.79 -2.16
C VAL A 109 7.86 2.44 -1.49
N GLY A 110 7.99 2.42 -0.18
CA GLY A 110 8.12 1.20 0.62
C GLY A 110 6.89 1.01 1.49
N ILE A 111 6.27 -0.18 1.43
CA ILE A 111 5.04 -0.50 2.18
C ILE A 111 5.34 -1.64 3.14
N CYS A 112 5.07 -1.46 4.44
CA CYS A 112 5.30 -2.44 5.50
C CYS A 112 6.73 -3.02 5.45
N ALA A 113 6.91 -4.25 4.97
CA ALA A 113 8.22 -4.86 4.74
C ALA A 113 9.13 -4.01 3.84
N GLY A 114 8.58 -3.38 2.80
CA GLY A 114 9.33 -2.43 1.97
C GLY A 114 9.74 -1.17 2.73
N ALA A 115 8.94 -0.73 3.71
CA ALA A 115 9.32 0.37 4.60
C ALA A 115 10.43 -0.05 5.57
N TYR A 116 10.38 -1.28 6.12
CA TYR A 116 11.46 -1.91 6.90
C TYR A 116 12.76 -1.94 6.09
N LEU A 117 12.70 -2.44 4.86
CA LEU A 117 13.84 -2.55 3.96
C LEU A 117 14.50 -1.17 3.72
N PHE A 118 13.73 -0.09 3.71
CA PHE A 118 14.26 1.25 3.46
C PHE A 118 14.96 1.91 4.66
N THR A 119 14.80 1.33 5.86
CA THR A 119 15.36 1.86 7.10
C THR A 119 16.88 1.74 7.18
N ASP A 120 17.40 2.19 8.32
CA ASP A 120 18.77 2.03 8.80
C ASP A 120 18.75 1.37 10.19
N THR A 121 18.17 0.18 10.26
CA THR A 121 17.95 -0.54 11.51
C THR A 121 19.15 -1.42 11.87
N PRO A 122 19.81 -1.20 13.02
CA PRO A 122 20.91 -2.06 13.47
C PRO A 122 20.49 -3.51 13.59
N GLY A 123 21.27 -4.43 13.03
CA GLY A 123 20.98 -5.87 13.07
C GLY A 123 19.90 -6.33 12.08
N TYR A 124 19.41 -5.45 11.20
CA TYR A 124 18.43 -5.79 10.17
C TYR A 124 18.97 -5.49 8.77
N ALA A 125 18.44 -6.21 7.78
CA ALA A 125 18.86 -6.08 6.39
C ALA A 125 18.21 -4.84 5.74
N CYS A 126 19.03 -3.81 5.46
CA CYS A 126 18.58 -2.45 5.18
C CYS A 126 19.19 -1.84 3.91
N MET A 127 18.42 -1.01 3.20
CA MET A 127 18.87 -0.23 2.04
C MET A 127 19.41 1.14 2.41
N HIS A 128 19.09 1.64 3.61
CA HIS A 128 19.59 2.90 4.15
C HIS A 128 19.15 4.13 3.35
N ILE A 129 17.85 4.27 3.09
CA ILE A 129 17.30 5.30 2.19
C ILE A 129 16.17 6.18 2.74
N ASN A 130 15.60 5.90 3.93
CA ASN A 130 14.49 6.69 4.48
C ASN A 130 14.77 7.44 5.82
N GLY A 131 15.98 7.36 6.36
CA GLY A 131 16.40 8.11 7.55
C GLY A 131 15.77 7.66 8.88
N GLY A 132 14.88 6.69 8.84
CA GLY A 132 14.32 6.03 10.01
C GLY A 132 15.08 4.76 10.37
N LYS A 133 14.95 4.33 11.62
CA LYS A 133 15.24 2.97 12.07
C LYS A 133 13.97 2.38 12.68
N ALA A 134 13.79 1.08 12.55
CA ALA A 134 12.80 0.35 13.31
C ALA A 134 13.35 0.07 14.71
N ILE A 135 12.46 0.11 15.70
CA ILE A 135 12.72 -0.39 17.05
C ILE A 135 11.89 -1.63 17.31
N ASP A 136 12.18 -2.32 18.40
CA ASP A 136 11.40 -3.46 18.89
C ASP A 136 11.38 -4.67 17.95
N ILE A 137 12.35 -4.79 17.04
CA ILE A 137 12.42 -5.86 16.00
C ILE A 137 12.39 -7.30 16.56
N GLU A 138 12.59 -7.47 17.87
CA GLU A 138 12.43 -8.74 18.58
C GLU A 138 10.97 -9.18 18.75
N HIS A 139 10.00 -8.27 18.66
CA HIS A 139 8.57 -8.54 18.86
C HIS A 139 7.77 -8.31 17.58
N ASP A 140 8.02 -9.09 16.53
CA ASP A 140 7.37 -8.84 15.24
C ASP A 140 5.86 -9.11 15.20
N ASN A 141 5.34 -9.94 16.10
CA ASN A 141 3.90 -10.06 16.28
C ASN A 141 3.35 -8.88 17.10
N ARG A 142 3.03 -7.79 16.42
CA ARG A 142 2.41 -6.59 17.00
C ARG A 142 0.91 -6.51 16.76
N GLY A 143 0.29 -7.65 16.45
CA GLY A 143 -1.09 -7.68 16.00
C GLY A 143 -1.33 -6.98 14.67
N HIS A 144 -2.58 -7.06 14.22
CA HIS A 144 -3.02 -6.54 12.95
C HIS A 144 -4.51 -6.19 12.99
N GLY A 145 -4.93 -5.35 12.06
CA GLY A 145 -6.31 -4.89 11.95
C GLY A 145 -6.42 -3.47 11.42
N ILE A 146 -7.64 -2.95 11.38
CA ILE A 146 -7.91 -1.56 11.03
C ILE A 146 -7.43 -0.67 12.19
N SER A 147 -6.33 0.04 11.95
CA SER A 147 -5.67 0.94 12.90
C SER A 147 -5.95 2.41 12.56
N ALA A 148 -5.93 3.26 13.57
CA ALA A 148 -6.10 4.70 13.47
C ALA A 148 -4.76 5.41 13.27
N PHE A 149 -4.78 6.45 12.43
CA PHE A 149 -3.68 7.40 12.26
C PHE A 149 -4.21 8.83 12.14
N SER A 150 -3.37 9.81 12.47
CA SER A 150 -3.62 11.23 12.24
C SER A 150 -2.62 11.82 11.26
N LEU A 151 -3.02 12.86 10.52
CA LEU A 151 -2.13 13.56 9.60
C LEU A 151 -1.42 14.72 10.28
N THR A 152 -0.12 14.85 10.06
CA THR A 152 0.63 16.06 10.41
C THR A 152 0.26 17.22 9.47
N ALA A 153 0.73 18.44 9.76
CA ALA A 153 0.50 19.58 8.88
C ALA A 153 0.99 19.33 7.44
N GLU A 154 2.14 18.66 7.26
CA GLU A 154 2.65 18.28 5.94
C GLU A 154 1.82 17.15 5.30
N GLY A 155 1.39 16.17 6.10
CA GLY A 155 0.47 15.13 5.64
C GLY A 155 -0.84 15.68 5.10
N LYS A 156 -1.42 16.69 5.77
CA LYS A 156 -2.66 17.35 5.34
C LYS A 156 -2.53 18.06 3.99
N LYS A 157 -1.32 18.51 3.61
CA LYS A 157 -1.07 19.07 2.27
C LYS A 157 -1.08 17.99 1.20
N LEU A 158 -0.57 16.79 1.50
CA LEU A 158 -0.54 15.67 0.55
C LEU A 158 -1.88 14.94 0.44
N PHE A 159 -2.61 14.84 1.54
CA PHE A 159 -3.89 14.14 1.65
C PHE A 159 -5.01 15.12 2.09
N PRO A 160 -5.33 16.15 1.28
CA PRO A 160 -6.34 17.15 1.62
C PRO A 160 -7.73 16.54 1.86
N GLU A 161 -8.05 15.40 1.25
CA GLU A 161 -9.30 14.65 1.44
C GLU A 161 -9.51 14.21 2.90
N LEU A 162 -8.43 14.06 3.65
CA LEU A 162 -8.43 13.63 5.04
C LEU A 162 -8.13 14.78 6.01
N ALA A 163 -7.82 15.98 5.52
CA ALA A 163 -7.24 17.06 6.33
C ALA A 163 -8.13 17.58 7.47
N LYS A 164 -9.45 17.43 7.32
CA LYS A 164 -10.47 17.82 8.32
C LYS A 164 -10.79 16.71 9.32
N ARG A 165 -10.26 15.50 9.14
CA ARG A 165 -10.50 14.38 10.05
C ARG A 165 -9.48 14.42 11.17
N ASP A 166 -9.94 14.18 12.40
CA ASP A 166 -9.04 14.01 13.54
C ASP A 166 -8.24 12.71 13.39
N LYS A 167 -8.93 11.62 13.01
CA LYS A 167 -8.35 10.31 12.73
C LYS A 167 -8.88 9.73 11.43
N SER A 168 -8.04 8.94 10.78
CA SER A 168 -8.37 8.10 9.63
C SER A 168 -7.92 6.67 9.91
N TYR A 169 -8.42 5.70 9.15
CA TYR A 169 -8.27 4.30 9.49
C TYR A 169 -7.75 3.48 8.30
N VAL A 170 -6.69 2.71 8.52
CA VAL A 170 -6.02 1.88 7.52
C VAL A 170 -5.58 0.56 8.16
N MET A 171 -5.61 -0.51 7.36
CA MET A 171 -5.09 -1.82 7.75
C MET A 171 -3.61 -1.73 8.14
N TYR A 172 -3.28 -2.17 9.34
CA TYR A 172 -1.92 -2.37 9.82
C TYR A 172 -1.69 -3.85 10.07
N TYR A 173 -0.51 -4.33 9.74
CA TYR A 173 -0.10 -5.71 9.97
C TYR A 173 1.40 -5.73 10.22
N GLU A 174 1.78 -5.74 11.50
CA GLU A 174 3.17 -5.96 11.97
C GLU A 174 4.22 -5.02 11.34
N GLY A 175 3.80 -3.85 10.86
CA GLY A 175 4.67 -2.89 10.21
C GLY A 175 5.76 -2.32 11.14
N PRO A 176 6.77 -1.65 10.57
CA PRO A 176 7.87 -1.12 11.35
C PRO A 176 7.44 -0.03 12.32
N VAL A 177 7.94 -0.11 13.55
CA VAL A 177 7.83 0.96 14.54
C VAL A 177 9.00 1.92 14.33
N LEU A 178 8.75 3.01 13.61
CA LEU A 178 9.83 3.90 13.17
C LEU A 178 10.22 4.93 14.24
N VAL A 179 11.51 5.17 14.37
CA VAL A 179 12.09 6.34 15.04
C VAL A 179 13.21 6.91 14.17
N LYS A 180 13.76 8.06 14.53
CA LYS A 180 14.91 8.63 13.82
C LYS A 180 16.12 7.69 13.90
N SER A 181 16.83 7.51 12.79
CA SER A 181 18.13 6.82 12.83
C SER A 181 19.16 7.63 13.60
N ASP A 182 20.02 6.92 14.35
CA ASP A 182 21.17 7.50 15.04
C ASP A 182 22.44 7.49 14.17
N SER A 183 22.50 6.60 13.18
CA SER A 183 23.72 6.29 12.41
C SER A 183 23.79 7.05 11.08
N ILE A 184 22.63 7.36 10.48
CA ILE A 184 22.57 8.06 9.20
C ILE A 184 21.88 9.42 9.38
N PRO A 185 22.56 10.54 9.05
CA PRO A 185 22.02 11.88 9.20
C PRO A 185 21.06 12.26 8.05
N LEU A 186 20.20 11.34 7.63
CA LEU A 186 19.21 11.58 6.57
C LEU A 186 17.90 12.08 7.21
N PRO A 187 17.50 13.35 7.01
CA PRO A 187 16.26 13.87 7.58
C PRO A 187 15.05 13.28 6.85
N TYR A 188 13.97 13.04 7.58
CA TYR A 188 12.65 12.76 7.01
C TYR A 188 11.60 13.70 7.60
N THR A 189 10.52 13.86 6.85
CA THR A 189 9.29 14.52 7.29
C THR A 189 8.27 13.45 7.69
N THR A 190 7.74 13.55 8.90
CA THR A 190 6.61 12.72 9.33
C THR A 190 5.33 13.26 8.71
N MET A 191 4.69 12.46 7.86
CA MET A 191 3.44 12.81 7.16
C MET A 191 2.20 12.36 7.96
N ALA A 192 2.33 11.31 8.76
CA ALA A 192 1.25 10.80 9.61
C ALA A 192 1.80 10.18 10.89
N ILE A 193 0.97 10.14 11.93
CA ILE A 193 1.27 9.57 13.24
C ILE A 193 0.31 8.40 13.51
N MET A 194 0.86 7.31 14.02
CA MET A 194 0.11 6.14 14.47
C MET A 194 -0.60 6.50 15.77
N GLU A 195 -1.91 6.31 15.81
CA GLU A 195 -2.74 6.65 16.97
C GLU A 195 -3.11 5.41 17.79
N THR A 196 -3.16 4.25 17.15
CA THR A 196 -3.46 2.97 17.79
C THR A 196 -2.20 2.35 18.37
N ASP A 197 -2.29 1.81 19.57
CA ASP A 197 -1.28 0.92 20.14
C ASP A 197 -1.65 -0.54 19.80
N VAL A 198 -1.44 -0.96 18.56
CA VAL A 198 -2.03 -2.21 18.05
C VAL A 198 -1.44 -3.42 18.76
N HIS A 199 -2.29 -4.23 19.39
CA HIS A 199 -2.09 -5.65 19.75
C HIS A 199 -3.46 -6.28 20.08
N GLU A 200 -3.80 -7.43 19.50
CA GLU A 200 -4.71 -8.40 20.15
C GLU A 200 -4.16 -9.84 20.11
N GLU A 201 -2.87 -9.93 19.81
CA GLU A 201 -1.98 -11.05 19.99
C GLU A 201 -0.53 -10.54 20.02
N GLY A 202 0.43 -11.45 20.20
CA GLY A 202 1.83 -11.10 20.39
C GLY A 202 2.19 -10.66 21.82
N ASN A 203 3.41 -10.17 21.98
CA ASN A 203 4.01 -9.83 23.27
C ASN A 203 4.75 -8.49 23.27
N ALA A 204 4.52 -7.61 22.28
CA ALA A 204 5.20 -6.33 22.31
C ALA A 204 4.68 -5.42 23.43
N PRO A 205 5.52 -4.49 23.92
CA PRO A 205 5.21 -3.67 25.09
C PRO A 205 4.04 -2.72 24.86
N ALA A 206 3.34 -2.37 25.93
CA ALA A 206 2.33 -1.30 25.89
C ALA A 206 2.95 0.04 25.46
N ASN A 207 2.23 0.79 24.64
CA ASN A 207 2.61 2.05 23.99
C ASN A 207 3.82 1.93 23.06
N MET A 208 3.98 0.77 22.41
CA MET A 208 5.07 0.55 21.47
C MET A 208 4.78 1.20 20.12
N THR A 209 3.57 1.00 19.59
CA THR A 209 3.23 1.39 18.21
C THR A 209 2.60 2.79 18.13
N ASN A 210 1.87 3.23 19.16
CA ASN A 210 1.24 4.55 19.18
C ASN A 210 2.23 5.72 19.29
N ASN A 211 1.82 6.90 18.83
CA ASN A 211 2.61 8.13 18.82
C ASN A 211 3.93 8.00 18.04
N ARG A 212 3.97 7.11 17.05
CA ARG A 212 5.11 6.90 16.15
C ARG A 212 4.79 7.36 14.73
N PRO A 213 5.81 7.67 13.91
CA PRO A 213 5.61 7.94 12.50
C PRO A 213 4.90 6.77 11.80
N PHE A 214 3.77 7.06 11.17
CA PHE A 214 2.99 6.12 10.37
C PHE A 214 3.35 6.22 8.88
N PHE A 215 3.59 7.45 8.43
CA PHE A 215 4.14 7.76 7.12
C PHE A 215 5.35 8.68 7.28
N ILE A 216 6.45 8.35 6.61
CA ILE A 216 7.62 9.23 6.52
C ILE A 216 8.00 9.45 5.06
N ALA A 217 8.58 10.61 4.80
CA ALA A 217 8.96 11.01 3.45
C ALA A 217 10.26 11.82 3.47
N ASN A 218 11.18 11.54 2.56
CA ASN A 218 12.49 12.20 2.50
C ASN A 218 13.02 12.31 1.06
N GLU A 219 14.05 13.14 0.89
CA GLU A 219 14.86 13.15 -0.32
C GLU A 219 16.01 12.14 -0.21
N TYR A 220 16.45 11.59 -1.34
CA TYR A 220 17.62 10.72 -1.42
C TYR A 220 18.34 10.95 -2.76
N GLY A 221 19.45 11.68 -2.71
CA GLY A 221 20.01 12.31 -3.92
C GLY A 221 18.99 13.29 -4.51
N GLU A 222 18.76 13.23 -5.83
CA GLU A 222 17.75 14.05 -6.50
C GLU A 222 16.32 13.46 -6.39
N GLY A 223 16.21 12.18 -6.02
CA GLY A 223 14.94 11.46 -5.90
C GLY A 223 14.27 11.62 -4.55
N ARG A 224 13.13 10.95 -4.39
CA ARG A 224 12.36 10.96 -3.15
C ARG A 224 11.81 9.60 -2.79
N VAL A 225 11.80 9.35 -1.48
CA VAL A 225 11.37 8.10 -0.88
C VAL A 225 10.17 8.38 0.01
N PHE A 226 9.15 7.53 -0.09
CA PHE A 226 8.00 7.53 0.81
C PHE A 226 7.92 6.16 1.49
N SER A 227 7.71 6.12 2.80
CA SER A 227 7.54 4.88 3.54
C SER A 227 6.21 4.87 4.28
N SER A 228 5.46 3.78 4.10
CA SER A 228 4.21 3.48 4.78
C SER A 228 4.40 2.27 5.67
N ILE A 229 4.16 2.41 6.98
CA ILE A 229 4.22 1.27 7.90
C ILE A 229 2.96 0.39 7.83
N SER A 230 1.92 0.87 7.16
CA SER A 230 0.61 0.24 7.06
C SER A 230 0.25 -0.04 5.59
N HIS A 231 -0.97 -0.52 5.37
CA HIS A 231 -1.42 -1.03 4.08
C HIS A 231 -2.64 -0.30 3.50
N PRO A 232 -2.47 0.94 3.01
CA PRO A 232 -3.52 1.61 2.26
C PRO A 232 -3.98 0.80 1.05
N GLU A 233 -3.08 0.04 0.39
CA GLU A 233 -3.39 -0.82 -0.76
C GLU A 233 -4.39 -1.93 -0.42
N ALA A 234 -4.39 -2.37 0.83
CA ALA A 234 -5.28 -3.42 1.32
C ALA A 234 -6.54 -2.86 1.99
N THR A 235 -6.72 -1.53 2.00
CA THR A 235 -7.79 -0.84 2.71
C THR A 235 -8.79 -0.22 1.75
N PRO A 236 -10.01 -0.79 1.64
CA PRO A 236 -11.07 -0.23 0.81
C PRO A 236 -11.37 1.23 1.16
N GLY A 237 -11.58 2.07 0.15
CA GLY A 237 -11.71 3.53 0.30
C GLY A 237 -10.41 4.32 0.55
N MET A 238 -9.27 3.65 0.78
CA MET A 238 -7.96 4.28 1.05
C MET A 238 -6.85 3.88 0.06
N MET A 239 -7.11 2.94 -0.85
CA MET A 239 -6.17 2.47 -1.89
C MET A 239 -5.52 3.59 -2.71
N TRP A 240 -6.26 4.67 -2.97
CA TRP A 240 -5.81 5.86 -3.71
C TRP A 240 -4.61 6.57 -3.09
N MET A 241 -4.32 6.31 -1.81
CA MET A 241 -3.15 6.87 -1.15
C MET A 241 -1.85 6.36 -1.77
N ILE A 242 -1.83 5.15 -2.33
CA ILE A 242 -0.64 4.57 -2.96
C ILE A 242 -0.20 5.36 -4.21
N PRO A 243 -1.04 5.58 -5.24
CA PRO A 243 -0.64 6.44 -6.35
C PRO A 243 -0.39 7.88 -5.90
N ARG A 244 -1.09 8.39 -4.86
CA ARG A 244 -0.80 9.71 -4.27
C ARG A 244 0.63 9.79 -3.71
N MET A 245 1.11 8.75 -3.02
CA MET A 245 2.50 8.65 -2.56
C MET A 245 3.48 8.60 -3.73
N VAL A 246 3.16 7.86 -4.80
CA VAL A 246 3.97 7.85 -6.03
C VAL A 246 4.07 9.24 -6.66
N ARG A 247 2.95 9.95 -6.85
CA ARG A 247 2.94 11.35 -7.32
C ARG A 247 3.80 12.24 -6.43
N TRP A 248 3.68 12.06 -5.11
CA TRP A 248 4.53 12.77 -4.16
C TRP A 248 5.99 12.42 -4.34
N THR A 249 6.42 11.20 -4.66
CA THR A 249 7.86 10.97 -4.90
C THR A 249 8.35 11.68 -6.18
N LEU A 250 7.50 11.73 -7.20
CA LEU A 250 7.83 12.26 -8.54
C LEU A 250 7.63 13.76 -8.75
N ARG A 251 7.30 14.53 -7.71
CA ARG A 251 7.08 16.00 -7.80
C ARG A 251 5.89 16.33 -8.70
N MET A 252 4.96 15.40 -8.81
CA MET A 252 3.76 15.57 -9.63
C MET A 252 2.68 16.34 -8.85
N PRO A 253 1.83 17.10 -9.57
CA PRO A 253 0.66 17.72 -8.96
C PRO A 253 -0.25 16.69 -8.29
N VAL A 254 -0.87 17.07 -7.17
CA VAL A 254 -1.94 16.29 -6.57
C VAL A 254 -3.17 16.34 -7.49
N VAL A 255 -3.75 15.18 -7.77
CA VAL A 255 -4.99 15.04 -8.56
C VAL A 255 -6.14 14.61 -7.68
N VAL A 256 -7.35 14.99 -8.09
CA VAL A 256 -8.59 14.59 -7.44
C VAL A 256 -9.02 13.23 -7.98
N TYR A 257 -9.21 12.27 -7.09
CA TYR A 257 -9.83 10.98 -7.43
C TYR A 257 -11.36 11.04 -7.21
N SER A 258 -12.11 10.12 -7.82
CA SER A 258 -13.57 10.09 -7.68
C SER A 258 -13.99 9.78 -6.24
N LYS A 259 -15.21 10.19 -5.85
CA LYS A 259 -15.78 9.85 -4.54
C LYS A 259 -15.95 8.34 -4.30
N ARG A 260 -16.02 7.54 -5.37
CA ARG A 260 -16.08 6.08 -5.27
C ARG A 260 -14.74 5.49 -4.83
N VAL A 261 -13.65 6.12 -5.25
CA VAL A 261 -12.27 5.75 -4.94
C VAL A 261 -11.84 6.27 -3.57
N VAL A 262 -12.20 7.52 -3.24
CA VAL A 262 -11.88 8.15 -1.95
C VAL A 262 -13.08 8.07 -1.02
N ASN A 263 -13.09 7.03 -0.16
CA ASN A 263 -14.18 6.80 0.78
C ASN A 263 -13.64 6.49 2.19
N PRO A 264 -13.08 7.50 2.89
CA PRO A 264 -12.52 7.30 4.23
C PRO A 264 -13.57 7.05 5.31
N ASP A 265 -14.86 7.23 5.01
CA ASP A 265 -15.97 6.98 5.95
C ASP A 265 -16.37 5.50 6.04
N LEU A 266 -15.81 4.66 5.16
CA LEU A 266 -15.99 3.20 5.25
C LEU A 266 -15.48 2.64 6.58
N TYR A 267 -14.48 3.31 7.18
CA TYR A 267 -13.92 3.00 8.49
C TYR A 267 -13.88 4.26 9.36
N ASN A 268 -14.50 4.17 10.54
CA ASN A 268 -14.58 5.26 11.51
C ASN A 268 -14.22 4.82 12.93
N ARG A 269 -13.69 3.59 13.07
CA ARG A 269 -13.24 2.99 14.32
C ARG A 269 -12.19 1.92 14.03
N GLU A 270 -11.44 1.57 15.06
CA GLU A 270 -10.52 0.44 15.03
C GLU A 270 -11.31 -0.88 14.90
N ILE A 271 -10.72 -1.84 14.20
CA ILE A 271 -11.22 -3.21 14.09
C ILE A 271 -10.00 -4.11 14.25
N LEU A 272 -9.79 -4.60 15.46
CA LEU A 272 -8.72 -5.54 15.81
C LEU A 272 -9.33 -6.94 15.98
N MET A 273 -8.52 -7.97 15.73
CA MET A 273 -8.94 -9.36 15.86
C MET A 273 -8.28 -10.01 17.07
N THR A 274 -9.11 -10.56 17.96
CA THR A 274 -8.63 -11.32 19.12
C THR A 274 -8.02 -12.66 18.69
N LYS A 275 -7.27 -13.30 19.59
CA LYS A 275 -6.83 -14.70 19.39
C LYS A 275 -7.98 -15.66 19.05
N ASP A 276 -9.18 -15.41 19.57
CA ASP A 276 -10.38 -16.20 19.26
C ASP A 276 -10.90 -15.92 17.85
N ASP A 277 -10.91 -14.66 17.44
CA ASP A 277 -11.27 -14.27 16.08
C ASP A 277 -10.29 -14.87 15.07
N LEU A 278 -8.98 -14.85 15.34
CA LEU A 278 -7.97 -15.45 14.47
C LEU A 278 -8.10 -16.98 14.37
N ARG A 279 -8.44 -17.65 15.47
CA ARG A 279 -8.79 -19.09 15.43
C ARG A 279 -10.02 -19.33 14.57
N LYS A 280 -11.03 -18.49 14.71
CA LYS A 280 -12.28 -18.58 13.95
C LYS A 280 -12.07 -18.32 12.45
N GLU A 281 -11.29 -17.29 12.10
CA GLU A 281 -10.90 -16.95 10.72
C GLU A 281 -10.23 -18.13 10.03
N ARG A 282 -9.19 -18.72 10.65
CA ARG A 282 -8.52 -19.91 10.11
C ARG A 282 -9.47 -21.09 9.92
N GLY A 283 -10.46 -21.23 10.81
CA GLY A 283 -11.50 -22.24 10.69
C GLY A 283 -12.35 -22.11 9.43
N TYR A 284 -12.60 -20.89 8.95
CA TYR A 284 -13.45 -20.65 7.78
C TYR A 284 -12.84 -21.11 6.45
N TYR A 285 -11.52 -21.30 6.37
CA TYR A 285 -10.92 -21.99 5.22
C TYR A 285 -11.54 -23.38 5.02
N ARG A 286 -11.72 -24.14 6.12
CA ARG A 286 -12.38 -25.46 6.07
C ARG A 286 -13.86 -25.33 5.71
N THR A 287 -14.55 -24.30 6.20
CA THR A 287 -15.94 -24.02 5.83
C THR A 287 -16.10 -23.76 4.34
N PHE A 288 -15.17 -23.02 3.71
CA PHE A 288 -15.22 -22.80 2.26
C PHE A 288 -14.98 -24.07 1.44
N LEU A 289 -14.15 -24.98 1.94
CA LEU A 289 -13.91 -26.27 1.30
C LEU A 289 -15.10 -27.25 1.43
N TYR A 290 -15.71 -27.34 2.61
CA TYR A 290 -16.62 -28.46 2.94
C TYR A 290 -17.96 -28.06 3.55
N GLY A 291 -18.18 -26.79 3.86
CA GLY A 291 -19.41 -26.30 4.47
C GLY A 291 -20.58 -26.24 3.48
N SER A 292 -21.78 -26.24 4.02
CA SER A 292 -23.01 -25.95 3.29
C SER A 292 -23.04 -24.51 2.76
N PRO A 293 -23.88 -24.20 1.76
CA PRO A 293 -24.03 -22.83 1.24
C PRO A 293 -24.29 -21.77 2.32
N ASN A 294 -25.15 -22.08 3.30
CA ASN A 294 -25.48 -21.14 4.38
C ASN A 294 -24.28 -20.88 5.30
N GLU A 295 -23.46 -21.91 5.58
CA GLU A 295 -22.25 -21.75 6.38
C GLU A 295 -21.20 -20.93 5.65
N LYS A 296 -21.04 -21.11 4.33
CA LYS A 296 -20.14 -20.29 3.50
C LYS A 296 -20.59 -18.84 3.46
N ILE A 297 -21.88 -18.57 3.32
CA ILE A 297 -22.44 -17.21 3.34
C ILE A 297 -22.19 -16.55 4.71
N ALA A 298 -22.49 -17.25 5.80
CA ALA A 298 -22.22 -16.75 7.16
C ALA A 298 -20.73 -16.49 7.41
N ALA A 299 -19.85 -17.33 6.85
CA ALA A 299 -18.41 -17.12 6.87
C ALA A 299 -18.02 -15.83 6.13
N LEU A 300 -18.52 -15.62 4.90
CA LEU A 300 -18.28 -14.38 4.13
C LEU A 300 -18.76 -13.13 4.89
N ASP A 301 -19.93 -13.19 5.53
CA ASP A 301 -20.46 -12.09 6.35
C ASP A 301 -19.54 -11.75 7.52
N TRP A 302 -19.12 -12.77 8.26
CA TRP A 302 -18.24 -12.54 9.42
C TRP A 302 -16.86 -12.04 8.99
N LEU A 303 -16.24 -12.66 7.97
CA LEU A 303 -14.92 -12.27 7.45
C LEU A 303 -14.92 -10.84 6.91
N GLN A 304 -16.02 -10.41 6.28
CA GLN A 304 -16.17 -9.03 5.83
C GLN A 304 -16.34 -8.06 7.00
N ALA A 305 -17.08 -8.45 8.05
CA ALA A 305 -17.31 -7.60 9.21
C ALA A 305 -16.04 -7.36 10.04
N CYS A 306 -15.20 -8.39 10.20
CA CYS A 306 -13.92 -8.28 10.92
C CYS A 306 -12.76 -7.78 10.03
N ARG A 307 -12.99 -7.60 8.73
CA ARG A 307 -11.97 -7.18 7.75
C ARG A 307 -10.78 -8.13 7.68
N SER A 308 -11.10 -9.42 7.66
CA SER A 308 -10.13 -10.49 7.40
C SER A 308 -9.32 -10.20 6.14
N TRP A 309 -8.01 -10.10 6.31
CA TRP A 309 -7.11 -10.00 5.17
C TRP A 309 -7.00 -11.35 4.46
N ASP A 310 -6.92 -12.43 5.25
CA ASP A 310 -6.74 -13.79 4.75
C ASP A 310 -7.86 -14.25 3.82
N ALA A 311 -9.10 -13.84 4.10
CA ALA A 311 -10.26 -14.13 3.27
C ALA A 311 -10.04 -13.78 1.79
N LYS A 312 -9.30 -12.71 1.50
CA LYS A 312 -9.01 -12.27 0.12
C LYS A 312 -8.29 -13.34 -0.70
N ARG A 313 -7.59 -14.29 -0.06
CA ARG A 313 -6.92 -15.42 -0.73
C ARG A 313 -7.84 -16.61 -1.00
N TRP A 314 -9.00 -16.67 -0.36
CA TRP A 314 -9.86 -17.86 -0.35
C TRP A 314 -11.12 -17.70 -1.21
N VAL A 315 -11.61 -16.46 -1.35
CA VAL A 315 -12.94 -16.20 -1.93
C VAL A 315 -13.00 -16.34 -3.45
N GLN A 316 -11.87 -16.31 -4.17
CA GLN A 316 -11.85 -16.35 -5.65
C GLN A 316 -12.66 -17.53 -6.22
N GLY A 317 -12.43 -18.73 -5.70
CA GLY A 317 -13.11 -19.94 -6.17
C GLY A 317 -14.61 -19.96 -5.88
N LEU A 318 -15.06 -19.19 -4.87
CA LEU A 318 -16.47 -19.14 -4.49
C LEU A 318 -17.35 -18.38 -5.49
N LEU A 319 -16.74 -17.60 -6.40
CA LEU A 319 -17.43 -17.03 -7.57
C LEU A 319 -17.97 -18.12 -8.51
N PHE A 320 -17.46 -19.35 -8.39
CA PHE A 320 -17.83 -20.51 -9.20
C PHE A 320 -18.38 -21.65 -8.35
N ASP A 321 -18.85 -21.37 -7.13
CA ASP A 321 -19.48 -22.36 -6.25
C ASP A 321 -20.75 -22.95 -6.89
N ASN A 322 -21.13 -24.17 -6.53
CA ASN A 322 -22.34 -24.82 -7.04
C ASN A 322 -23.63 -24.08 -6.65
N SER A 323 -23.64 -23.34 -5.54
CA SER A 323 -24.79 -22.57 -5.07
C SER A 323 -24.82 -21.15 -5.67
N PRO A 324 -25.92 -20.76 -6.35
CA PRO A 324 -26.10 -19.38 -6.83
C PRO A 324 -26.01 -18.33 -5.70
N ALA A 325 -26.53 -18.66 -4.51
CA ALA A 325 -26.48 -17.76 -3.36
C ALA A 325 -25.04 -17.51 -2.87
N VAL A 326 -24.17 -18.52 -2.90
CA VAL A 326 -22.75 -18.35 -2.55
C VAL A 326 -22.03 -17.50 -3.59
N ARG A 327 -22.30 -17.71 -4.88
CA ARG A 327 -21.73 -16.90 -5.96
C ARG A 327 -22.13 -15.43 -5.85
N GLU A 328 -23.41 -15.15 -5.63
CA GLU A 328 -23.93 -13.80 -5.40
C GLU A 328 -23.24 -13.13 -4.21
N ARG A 329 -23.20 -13.84 -3.06
CA ARG A 329 -22.61 -13.29 -1.84
C ARG A 329 -21.12 -13.03 -2.00
N THR A 330 -20.42 -13.88 -2.76
CA THR A 330 -19.00 -13.72 -3.07
C THR A 330 -18.76 -12.51 -3.97
N ALA A 331 -19.57 -12.34 -5.02
CA ALA A 331 -19.51 -11.13 -5.86
C ALA A 331 -19.69 -9.85 -5.03
N ARG A 332 -20.66 -9.87 -4.11
CA ARG A 332 -20.87 -8.78 -3.14
C ARG A 332 -19.66 -8.54 -2.25
N PHE A 333 -19.08 -9.61 -1.67
CA PHE A 333 -17.88 -9.51 -0.83
C PHE A 333 -16.75 -8.81 -1.57
N ILE A 334 -16.44 -9.26 -2.79
CA ILE A 334 -15.36 -8.71 -3.61
C ILE A 334 -15.62 -7.24 -3.94
N ALA A 335 -16.86 -6.88 -4.31
CA ALA A 335 -17.21 -5.51 -4.66
C ALA A 335 -17.22 -4.54 -3.46
N GLU A 336 -17.75 -4.96 -2.30
CA GLU A 336 -17.82 -4.15 -1.08
C GLU A 336 -16.47 -4.09 -0.31
N THR A 337 -15.50 -4.92 -0.70
CA THR A 337 -14.11 -4.86 -0.22
C THR A 337 -13.17 -4.28 -1.27
N ASP A 338 -13.69 -3.61 -2.30
CA ASP A 338 -12.91 -2.96 -3.37
C ASP A 338 -11.83 -3.86 -4.00
N TYR A 339 -12.03 -5.19 -3.99
CA TYR A 339 -10.99 -6.15 -4.31
C TYR A 339 -10.83 -6.35 -5.82
N LEU A 340 -10.28 -5.33 -6.47
CA LEU A 340 -9.97 -5.26 -7.89
C LEU A 340 -9.16 -6.44 -8.47
N PRO A 341 -8.27 -7.13 -7.72
CA PRO A 341 -7.56 -8.29 -8.28
C PRO A 341 -8.47 -9.39 -8.87
N PHE A 342 -9.72 -9.50 -8.41
CA PHE A 342 -10.69 -10.47 -8.93
C PHE A 342 -11.73 -9.87 -9.89
N LEU A 343 -11.51 -8.66 -10.41
CA LEU A 343 -12.46 -8.01 -11.33
C LEU A 343 -12.73 -8.87 -12.59
N SER A 344 -11.69 -9.47 -13.17
CA SER A 344 -11.83 -10.34 -14.35
C SER A 344 -12.53 -11.66 -14.03
N ASP A 345 -12.28 -12.22 -12.85
CA ASP A 345 -12.97 -13.45 -12.40
C ASP A 345 -14.45 -13.17 -12.18
N LEU A 346 -14.79 -12.02 -11.59
CA LEU A 346 -16.16 -11.59 -11.38
C LEU A 346 -16.88 -11.34 -12.72
N GLU A 347 -16.22 -10.74 -13.71
CA GLU A 347 -16.76 -10.60 -15.07
C GLU A 347 -17.06 -11.96 -15.69
N ALA A 348 -16.10 -12.89 -15.60
CA ALA A 348 -16.26 -14.24 -16.12
C ALA A 348 -17.42 -14.98 -15.42
N ALA A 349 -17.53 -14.86 -14.10
CA ALA A 349 -18.60 -15.45 -13.30
C ALA A 349 -19.98 -14.90 -13.72
N CYS A 350 -20.11 -13.57 -13.90
CA CYS A 350 -21.34 -12.97 -14.39
C CYS A 350 -21.73 -13.47 -15.79
N ARG A 351 -20.76 -13.65 -16.68
CA ARG A 351 -20.99 -14.11 -18.05
C ARG A 351 -21.53 -15.55 -18.10
N VAL A 352 -21.01 -16.43 -17.24
CA VAL A 352 -21.37 -17.85 -17.23
C VAL A 352 -22.54 -18.19 -16.28
N GLU A 353 -23.00 -17.23 -15.48
CA GLU A 353 -24.16 -17.40 -14.60
C GLU A 353 -25.43 -17.72 -15.39
N ARG A 354 -26.14 -18.76 -14.93
CA ARG A 354 -27.35 -19.31 -15.54
C ARG A 354 -28.61 -18.93 -14.77
N ASP A 355 -28.48 -18.66 -13.46
CA ASP A 355 -29.58 -18.14 -12.66
C ASP A 355 -29.73 -16.63 -12.90
N GLU A 356 -30.84 -16.24 -13.54
CA GLU A 356 -30.97 -14.89 -14.08
C GLU A 356 -31.07 -13.80 -13.00
N GLN A 357 -31.66 -14.13 -11.84
CA GLN A 357 -31.72 -13.22 -10.70
C GLN A 357 -30.34 -13.01 -10.09
N THR A 358 -29.59 -14.10 -9.89
CA THR A 358 -28.20 -14.07 -9.42
C THR A 358 -27.32 -13.28 -10.39
N LYS A 359 -27.44 -13.53 -11.69
CA LYS A 359 -26.70 -12.83 -12.74
C LYS A 359 -26.91 -11.32 -12.68
N GLN A 360 -28.17 -10.88 -12.59
CA GLN A 360 -28.49 -9.46 -12.47
C GLN A 360 -27.89 -8.84 -11.20
N SER A 361 -27.85 -9.58 -10.09
CA SER A 361 -27.21 -9.11 -8.86
C SER A 361 -25.70 -9.02 -8.97
N MET A 362 -25.04 -10.07 -9.47
CA MET A 362 -23.60 -10.10 -9.67
C MET A 362 -23.14 -9.02 -10.65
N MET A 363 -23.90 -8.73 -11.71
CA MET A 363 -23.61 -7.64 -12.64
C MET A 363 -23.62 -6.26 -11.97
N ARG A 364 -24.49 -6.03 -10.98
CA ARG A 364 -24.46 -4.77 -10.20
C ARG A 364 -23.17 -4.65 -9.39
N HIS A 365 -22.73 -5.75 -8.76
CA HIS A 365 -21.48 -5.80 -7.99
C HIS A 365 -20.27 -5.62 -8.90
N PHE A 366 -20.29 -6.22 -10.10
CA PHE A 366 -19.27 -6.04 -11.12
C PHE A 366 -19.14 -4.58 -11.55
N GLU A 367 -20.24 -3.93 -11.94
CA GLU A 367 -20.20 -2.52 -12.34
C GLU A 367 -19.79 -1.61 -11.18
N HIS A 368 -20.20 -1.94 -9.94
CA HIS A 368 -19.79 -1.22 -8.74
C HIS A 368 -18.28 -1.26 -8.49
N LEU A 369 -17.65 -2.44 -8.67
CA LEU A 369 -16.20 -2.61 -8.53
C LEU A 369 -15.46 -1.97 -9.70
N LYS A 370 -15.93 -2.16 -10.92
CA LYS A 370 -15.35 -1.57 -12.14
C LYS A 370 -15.32 -0.04 -12.09
N ALA A 371 -16.31 0.58 -11.45
CA ALA A 371 -16.39 2.03 -11.27
C ALA A 371 -15.27 2.65 -10.40
N LEU A 372 -14.43 1.83 -9.73
CA LEU A 372 -13.19 2.30 -9.11
C LEU A 372 -12.14 2.71 -10.15
N LEU A 373 -12.11 2.03 -11.29
CA LEU A 373 -11.12 2.29 -12.33
C LEU A 373 -11.51 3.56 -13.12
N PRO A 374 -10.53 4.38 -13.52
CA PRO A 374 -10.81 5.53 -14.37
C PRO A 374 -11.43 5.07 -15.69
N HIS A 375 -12.38 5.86 -16.22
CA HIS A 375 -12.92 5.63 -17.55
C HIS A 375 -11.77 5.71 -18.57
N LYS A 376 -11.65 4.66 -19.41
CA LYS A 376 -10.65 4.59 -20.47
C LYS A 376 -11.00 5.51 -21.64
#